data_AF-A0A022MFL0-F1
#
_entry.id   AF-A0A022MFL0-F1
#
_cell.length_a   1.000
_cell.length_b   1.000
_cell.length_c   1.000
_cell.angle_alpha   90.00
_cell.angle_beta   90.00
_cell.angle_gamma   90.00
#
_symmetry.space_group_name_H-M   'P 1'
#
loop_
_entity.id
_entity.type
_entity.pdbx_description
1 polymer ?
#
loop_
_entity_poly.entity_id
_entity_poly.type
_entity_poly.pdbx_seq_one_letter_code
_entity_poly.pdbx_strand_id
1 'polypeptide(L)'
;MTHRMTFHGIEVPAQPGQSIAAALVAAGITDWRTTRGKGRPRGLFCGIGVCFDCLITIDGARAERACLVPAADGMRLGDALESAEATEPGETPRDDGDPEPAHVRHTEAVRHTEEDGDGASS
;
A
#
# COMPACT_ATOMS: atom_id res chain seq x y z
N MET A 1 7.04 -19.35 4.25
CA MET A 1 5.80 -19.49 3.46
C MET A 1 5.41 -18.10 3.00
N THR A 2 5.11 -17.91 1.72
CA THR A 2 4.72 -16.63 1.13
C THR A 2 3.27 -16.74 0.70
N HIS A 3 2.46 -15.73 1.01
CA HIS A 3 1.08 -15.59 0.56
C HIS A 3 1.07 -15.11 -0.90
N ARG A 4 0.13 -15.61 -1.70
CA ARG A 4 -0.17 -15.13 -3.05
C ARG A 4 -1.51 -14.41 -3.04
N MET A 5 -1.48 -13.12 -3.36
CA MET A 5 -2.65 -12.30 -3.62
C MET A 5 -2.69 -11.93 -5.10
N THR A 6 -3.81 -11.41 -5.57
CA THR A 6 -3.97 -10.94 -6.95
C THR A 6 -4.44 -9.50 -6.96
N PHE A 7 -3.80 -8.65 -7.75
CA PHE A 7 -4.17 -7.25 -7.94
C PHE A 7 -4.46 -7.02 -9.42
N HIS A 8 -5.72 -6.72 -9.76
CA HIS A 8 -6.18 -6.62 -11.15
C HIS A 8 -5.77 -7.82 -12.03
N GLY A 9 -5.87 -9.03 -11.46
CA GLY A 9 -5.46 -10.28 -12.12
C GLY A 9 -3.95 -10.55 -12.17
N ILE A 10 -3.10 -9.65 -11.66
CA ILE A 10 -1.65 -9.84 -11.57
C ILE A 10 -1.31 -10.45 -10.20
N GLU A 11 -0.53 -11.54 -10.18
CA GLU A 11 -0.09 -12.15 -8.93
C GLU A 11 0.89 -11.23 -8.19
N VAL A 12 0.64 -11.01 -6.91
CA VAL A 12 1.46 -10.21 -6.01
C VAL A 12 1.86 -11.10 -4.82
N PRO A 13 3.16 -11.33 -4.60
CA PRO A 13 3.64 -12.08 -3.44
C PRO A 13 3.59 -11.22 -2.17
N ALA A 14 3.27 -11.84 -1.04
CA ALA A 14 3.26 -11.20 0.26
C ALA A 14 3.91 -12.10 1.33
N GLN A 15 4.69 -11.51 2.21
CA GLN A 15 5.24 -12.21 3.37
C GLN A 15 4.23 -12.21 4.52
N PRO A 16 4.16 -13.28 5.32
CA PRO A 16 3.36 -13.31 6.53
C PRO A 16 3.69 -12.12 7.45
N GLY A 17 2.65 -11.46 7.95
CA GLY A 17 2.78 -10.25 8.78
C GLY A 17 2.87 -8.93 8.01
N GLN A 18 3.00 -8.96 6.68
CA GLN A 18 2.84 -7.73 5.89
C GLN A 18 1.37 -7.33 5.82
N SER A 19 1.11 -6.02 5.73
CA SER A 19 -0.18 -5.51 5.29
C SER A 19 -0.29 -5.62 3.77
N ILE A 20 -1.52 -5.55 3.25
CA ILE A 20 -1.77 -5.52 1.80
C ILE A 20 -1.00 -4.37 1.15
N ALA A 21 -1.03 -3.18 1.76
CA ALA A 21 -0.29 -2.03 1.22
C ALA A 21 1.22 -2.27 1.19
N ALA A 22 1.78 -2.90 2.23
CA ALA A 22 3.21 -3.24 2.26
C ALA A 22 3.58 -4.25 1.17
N ALA A 23 2.73 -5.25 0.92
CA ALA A 23 2.92 -6.21 -0.16
C ALA A 23 2.88 -5.56 -1.55
N LEU A 24 1.91 -4.68 -1.81
CA LEU A 24 1.82 -3.93 -3.07
C LEU A 24 3.06 -3.06 -3.31
N VAL A 25 3.49 -2.31 -2.29
CA VAL A 25 4.70 -1.46 -2.40
C VAL A 25 5.95 -2.31 -2.61
N ALA A 26 6.08 -3.45 -1.93
CA ALA A 26 7.20 -4.39 -2.14
C ALA A 26 7.21 -4.98 -3.56
N ALA A 27 6.04 -5.11 -4.20
CA ALA A 27 5.89 -5.49 -5.60
C ALA A 27 6.04 -4.32 -6.59
N GLY A 28 6.39 -3.12 -6.11
CA GLY A 28 6.60 -1.92 -6.93
C GLY A 28 5.32 -1.14 -7.25
N ILE A 29 4.18 -1.49 -6.64
CA ILE A 29 2.88 -0.83 -6.83
C ILE A 29 2.69 0.18 -5.69
N THR A 30 2.99 1.44 -5.97
CA THR A 30 2.91 2.54 -4.98
C THR A 30 1.57 3.28 -4.98
N ASP A 31 0.83 3.17 -6.07
CA ASP A 31 -0.49 3.74 -6.26
C ASP A 31 -1.40 2.75 -6.97
N TRP A 32 -2.68 2.77 -6.57
CA TRP A 32 -3.70 1.84 -7.06
C TRP A 32 -5.08 2.49 -7.18
N ARG A 33 -5.21 3.76 -6.79
CA ARG A 33 -6.41 4.57 -7.03
C ARG A 33 -6.01 5.97 -7.47
N THR A 34 -6.96 6.70 -8.03
CA THR A 34 -6.79 8.11 -8.38
C THR A 34 -7.88 8.97 -7.78
N THR A 35 -7.58 10.23 -7.44
CA THR A 35 -8.60 11.19 -6.98
C THR A 35 -9.58 11.53 -8.10
N ARG A 36 -10.85 11.75 -7.77
CA ARG A 36 -11.83 12.34 -8.69
C ARG A 36 -11.34 13.73 -9.16
N GLY A 37 -11.56 14.05 -10.44
CA GLY A 37 -11.17 15.34 -11.03
C GLY A 37 -9.76 15.34 -11.64
N LYS A 38 -8.73 15.53 -10.80
CA LYS A 38 -7.34 15.72 -11.27
C LYS A 38 -6.53 14.43 -11.49
N GLY A 39 -7.11 13.26 -11.22
CA GLY A 39 -6.44 11.97 -11.47
C GLY A 39 -5.16 11.75 -10.65
N ARG A 40 -4.99 12.43 -9.51
CA ARG A 40 -3.77 12.31 -8.71
C ARG A 40 -3.63 10.86 -8.20
N PRO A 41 -2.48 10.21 -8.40
CA PRO A 41 -2.26 8.83 -7.95
C PRO A 41 -2.29 8.78 -6.44
N ARG A 42 -2.84 7.70 -5.89
CA ARG A 42 -2.91 7.47 -4.47
C ARG A 42 -2.71 5.99 -4.13
N GLY A 43 -2.05 5.76 -3.01
CA GLY A 43 -1.79 4.44 -2.45
C GLY A 43 -1.29 4.55 -1.01
N LEU A 44 -0.16 3.92 -0.70
CA LEU A 44 0.41 4.00 0.64
C LEU A 44 1.02 5.38 0.91
N PHE A 45 0.50 6.08 1.93
CA PHE A 45 1.08 7.33 2.42
C PHE A 45 1.46 7.25 3.90
N CYS A 46 0.48 7.31 4.82
CA CYS A 46 0.78 7.34 6.26
C CYS A 46 1.10 5.99 6.90
N GLY A 47 0.73 4.85 6.28
CA GLY A 47 0.88 3.51 6.86
C GLY A 47 0.01 3.18 8.09
N ILE A 48 -0.58 4.17 8.75
CA ILE A 48 -1.32 4.02 10.02
C ILE A 48 -2.85 4.14 9.87
N GLY A 49 -3.35 4.36 8.65
CA GLY A 49 -4.78 4.37 8.35
C GLY A 49 -5.54 5.66 8.68
N VAL A 50 -4.84 6.77 8.95
CA VAL A 50 -5.46 8.09 9.23
C VAL A 50 -5.72 8.92 7.96
N CYS A 51 -4.89 8.77 6.93
CA CYS A 51 -4.98 9.61 5.71
C CYS A 51 -6.03 9.15 4.69
N PHE A 52 -6.58 7.95 4.84
CA PHE A 52 -7.50 7.33 3.87
C PHE A 52 -6.97 7.25 2.44
N ASP A 53 -5.64 7.30 2.25
CA ASP A 53 -5.07 7.18 0.91
C ASP A 53 -4.84 5.73 0.45
N CYS A 54 -4.74 4.81 1.40
CA CYS A 54 -4.50 3.40 1.11
C CYS A 54 -5.80 2.63 0.77
N LEU A 55 -6.88 3.31 0.36
CA LEU A 55 -8.18 2.67 0.10
C LEU A 55 -8.11 1.72 -1.10
N ILE A 56 -8.59 0.49 -0.91
CA ILE A 56 -8.63 -0.56 -1.92
C ILE A 56 -9.94 -1.36 -1.82
N THR A 57 -10.24 -2.15 -2.85
CA THR A 57 -11.30 -3.16 -2.79
C THR A 57 -10.67 -4.53 -2.53
N ILE A 58 -11.19 -5.28 -1.55
CA ILE A 58 -10.71 -6.62 -1.17
C ILE A 58 -11.87 -7.59 -1.28
N ASP A 59 -11.78 -8.57 -2.18
CA ASP A 59 -12.83 -9.59 -2.38
C ASP A 59 -14.25 -8.99 -2.52
N GLY A 60 -14.35 -7.81 -3.15
CA GLY A 60 -15.59 -7.06 -3.34
C GLY A 60 -15.94 -6.05 -2.24
N ALA A 61 -15.30 -6.10 -1.06
CA ALA A 61 -15.45 -5.11 0.01
C ALA A 61 -14.69 -3.83 -0.36
N ARG A 62 -15.42 -2.73 -0.55
CA ARG A 62 -14.86 -1.44 -0.99
C ARG A 62 -14.37 -0.60 0.18
N ALA A 63 -13.50 0.37 -0.14
CA ALA A 63 -13.01 1.38 0.81
C ALA A 63 -12.28 0.79 2.03
N GLU A 64 -11.63 -0.36 1.83
CA GLU A 64 -10.80 -0.98 2.86
C GLU A 64 -9.43 -0.30 2.93
N ARG A 65 -8.92 -0.12 4.14
CA ARG A 65 -7.60 0.48 4.35
C ARG A 65 -6.53 -0.60 4.21
N ALA A 66 -5.95 -0.71 3.01
CA ALA A 66 -4.91 -1.70 2.69
C ALA A 66 -3.73 -1.68 3.67
N CYS A 67 -3.46 -0.52 4.28
CA CYS A 67 -2.40 -0.34 5.25
C CYS A 67 -2.67 -0.96 6.63
N LEU A 68 -3.93 -1.26 6.96
CA LEU A 68 -4.33 -1.90 8.21
C LEU A 68 -4.72 -3.38 8.06
N VAL A 69 -5.00 -3.82 6.83
CA VAL A 69 -5.43 -5.21 6.57
C VAL A 69 -4.19 -6.09 6.35
N PRO A 70 -4.01 -7.18 7.11
CA PRO A 70 -2.93 -8.13 6.88
C PRO A 70 -3.14 -8.88 5.57
N ALA A 71 -2.05 -9.10 4.84
CA ALA A 71 -2.03 -9.89 3.63
C ALA A 71 -2.32 -11.37 3.95
N ALA A 72 -3.22 -11.98 3.19
CA ALA A 72 -3.50 -13.40 3.26
C ALA A 72 -3.49 -14.05 1.87
N ASP A 73 -3.33 -15.38 1.86
CA ASP A 73 -3.32 -16.17 0.63
C ASP A 73 -4.70 -16.15 -0.04
N GLY A 74 -4.72 -16.02 -1.37
CA GLY A 74 -5.93 -16.06 -2.19
C GLY A 74 -6.74 -14.76 -2.27
N MET A 75 -6.31 -13.67 -1.63
CA MET A 75 -7.01 -12.38 -1.68
C MET A 75 -7.04 -11.80 -3.11
N ARG A 76 -8.19 -11.24 -3.51
CA ARG A 76 -8.35 -10.45 -4.74
C ARG A 76 -8.48 -8.97 -4.43
N LEU A 77 -7.65 -8.16 -5.09
CA LEU A 77 -7.48 -6.74 -4.82
C LEU A 77 -7.77 -5.91 -6.06
N GLY A 78 -8.49 -4.80 -5.88
CA GLY A 78 -8.78 -3.85 -6.95
C GLY A 78 -9.89 -4.30 -7.92
N ASP A 79 -10.36 -5.54 -7.80
CA ASP A 79 -11.51 -6.04 -8.56
C ASP A 79 -12.79 -5.42 -8.01
N ALA A 80 -13.24 -4.34 -8.63
CA ALA A 80 -14.64 -3.95 -8.53
C ALA A 80 -15.43 -4.98 -9.34
N LEU A 81 -15.85 -6.09 -8.72
CA LEU A 81 -16.86 -6.95 -9.34
C LEU A 81 -17.99 -6.05 -9.81
N GLU A 82 -18.36 -6.15 -11.08
CA GLU A 82 -19.31 -5.27 -11.78
C GLU A 82 -20.76 -5.32 -11.26
N SER A 83 -20.99 -5.67 -9.99
CA SER A 83 -22.31 -5.58 -9.38
C SER A 83 -22.21 -5.50 -7.86
N ALA A 84 -22.17 -4.29 -7.35
CA ALA A 84 -22.92 -3.91 -6.17
C ALA A 84 -23.42 -2.51 -6.48
N GLU A 85 -24.69 -2.45 -6.84
CA GLU A 85 -25.46 -1.25 -7.14
C GLU A 85 -25.13 -0.15 -6.14
N ALA A 86 -25.06 1.07 -6.66
CA ALA A 86 -24.93 2.30 -5.90
C ALA A 86 -25.85 2.28 -4.67
N THR A 87 -25.26 2.16 -3.48
CA THR A 87 -25.88 2.69 -2.27
C THR A 87 -24.93 3.77 -1.77
N GLU A 88 -25.35 4.99 -2.07
CA GLU A 88 -24.81 6.29 -1.68
C GLU A 88 -24.00 6.26 -0.37
N PRO A 89 -22.74 6.71 -0.34
CA PRO A 89 -22.19 7.26 0.89
C PRO A 89 -22.69 8.70 0.98
N GLY A 90 -23.83 8.87 1.66
CA GLY A 90 -24.13 10.15 2.28
C GLY A 90 -23.09 10.42 3.36
N GLU A 91 -22.04 11.15 3.02
CA GLU A 91 -21.34 12.01 3.98
C GLU A 91 -20.63 13.15 3.22
N THR A 92 -20.85 14.36 3.69
CA THR A 92 -20.44 15.63 3.09
C THR A 92 -18.94 15.72 2.77
N PRO A 93 -18.52 16.50 1.75
CA PRO A 93 -17.12 16.77 1.50
C PRO A 93 -16.56 17.55 2.69
N ARG A 94 -15.80 16.88 3.56
CA ARG A 94 -14.86 17.58 4.41
C ARG A 94 -13.72 18.01 3.49
N ASP A 95 -13.65 19.31 3.28
CA ASP A 95 -12.51 19.99 2.70
C ASP A 95 -11.31 19.77 3.64
N ASP A 96 -10.65 18.62 3.49
CA ASP A 96 -9.36 18.35 4.11
C ASP A 96 -8.30 19.08 3.27
N GLY A 97 -8.32 20.42 3.38
CA GLY A 97 -7.21 21.26 2.98
C GLY A 97 -5.98 20.89 3.80
N ASP A 98 -5.25 19.86 3.37
CA ASP A 98 -3.99 19.43 3.98
C ASP A 98 -2.81 19.80 3.07
N PRO A 99 -1.78 20.49 3.62
CA PRO A 99 -0.75 21.16 2.85
C PRO A 99 0.16 20.18 2.09
N GLU A 100 0.77 20.69 1.02
CA GLU A 100 1.67 19.91 0.15
C GLU A 100 2.73 19.13 0.95
N PRO A 101 2.86 17.80 0.75
CA PRO A 101 3.98 17.09 1.32
C PRO A 101 5.25 17.49 0.54
N ALA A 102 6.17 18.13 1.27
CA ALA A 102 7.54 18.34 0.84
C ALA A 102 8.13 17.02 0.35
N HIS A 103 8.61 17.04 -0.89
CA HIS A 103 9.27 15.96 -1.58
C HIS A 103 10.40 15.39 -0.70
N VAL A 104 10.18 14.21 -0.12
CA VAL A 104 11.25 13.45 0.55
C VAL A 104 12.22 13.01 -0.55
N ARG A 105 13.35 13.71 -0.64
CA ARG A 105 14.47 13.29 -1.49
C ARG A 105 15.04 12.01 -0.88
N HIS A 106 14.82 10.88 -1.54
CA HIS A 106 15.55 9.65 -1.27
C HIS A 106 17.00 9.80 -1.74
N THR A 107 17.88 10.10 -0.80
CA THR A 107 19.35 9.99 -0.88
C THR A 107 19.77 9.37 0.46
N GLU A 108 20.53 8.31 0.61
CA GLU A 108 21.50 7.62 -0.25
C GLU A 108 21.80 6.21 0.32
N ALA A 109 22.34 5.37 -0.56
CA ALA A 109 23.05 4.09 -0.40
C ALA A 109 23.46 3.62 1.01
N VAL A 110 22.99 2.42 1.37
CA VAL A 110 23.63 1.55 2.37
C VAL A 110 24.94 1.04 1.78
N ARG A 111 26.08 1.44 2.36
CA ARG A 111 27.34 0.70 2.23
C ARG A 111 27.53 -0.10 3.51
N HIS A 112 27.39 -1.43 3.42
CA HIS A 112 27.95 -2.34 4.42
C HIS A 112 29.45 -2.45 4.12
N THR A 113 30.29 -2.14 5.11
CA THR A 113 31.70 -2.54 5.12
C THR A 113 31.83 -3.66 6.14
N GLU A 114 31.86 -4.90 5.65
CA GLU A 114 32.49 -6.02 6.35
C GLU A 114 34.01 -5.77 6.33
N GLU A 115 34.62 -5.60 7.50
CA GLU A 115 36.07 -5.73 7.67
C GLU A 115 36.32 -6.74 8.80
N ASP A 116 36.76 -7.92 8.38
CA ASP A 116 37.45 -8.93 9.18
C ASP A 116 38.70 -8.31 9.84
N GLY A 117 38.78 -8.42 11.16
CA GLY A 117 39.89 -7.90 11.97
C GLY A 117 40.49 -8.97 12.86
N ASP A 118 41.49 -9.66 12.30
CA ASP A 118 42.36 -10.68 12.88
C ASP A 118 43.26 -10.12 14.01
N GLY A 119 43.50 -10.94 15.03
CA GLY A 119 44.80 -11.02 15.73
C GLY A 119 45.22 -9.87 16.67
N ALA A 120 45.10 -10.11 17.98
CA ALA A 120 45.99 -9.47 18.96
C ALA A 120 46.44 -10.50 20.02
N SER A 121 47.62 -11.08 19.79
CA SER A 121 48.47 -11.63 20.85
C SER A 121 49.26 -10.49 21.49
N SER A 122 49.26 -10.45 22.82
CA SER A 122 50.36 -9.96 23.67
C SER A 122 50.26 -10.65 25.02
#